data_AF-A0A399IIR9-F1
#
_entry.id   AF-A0A399IIR9-F1
#
_cell.length_a   1.000
_cell.length_b   1.000
_cell.length_c   1.000
_cell.angle_alpha   90.00
_cell.angle_beta   90.00
_cell.angle_gamma   90.00
#
_symmetry.space_group_name_H-M   'P 1'
#
loop_
_entity.id
_entity.type
_entity.pdbx_description
1 polymer ?
#
loop_
_entity_poly.entity_id
_entity_poly.type
_entity_poly.pdbx_seq_one_letter_code
_entity_poly.pdbx_strand_id
1 'polypeptide(L)' 'MNKLYNMKIFTYKKVKYVVTELDIDVPTFKSCCVKKNGMISCIINHNLKPIEKQNTLHRLIKRKKLRAA' A
#
# COMPACT_ATOMS: atom_id res chain seq x y z
N MET A 1 -9.33 -22.33 -2.49
CA MET A 1 -9.48 -20.87 -2.64
C MET A 1 -8.13 -20.21 -2.37
N ASN A 2 -7.37 -19.95 -3.43
CA ASN A 2 -6.08 -19.26 -3.30
C ASN A 2 -6.33 -17.82 -2.84
N LYS A 3 -5.67 -17.40 -1.76
CA LYS A 3 -5.77 -16.04 -1.23
C LYS A 3 -5.28 -15.07 -2.32
N LEU A 4 -6.20 -14.37 -2.97
CA LEU A 4 -5.95 -13.36 -4.00
C LEU A 4 -5.25 -12.10 -3.46
N TYR A 5 -5.08 -12.00 -2.13
CA TYR A 5 -4.48 -10.84 -1.49
C TYR A 5 -3.79 -11.22 -0.17
N ASN A 6 -2.64 -10.61 0.07
CA ASN A 6 -1.93 -10.70 1.35
C ASN A 6 -2.00 -9.36 2.07
N MET A 7 -2.66 -9.34 3.23
CA MET A 7 -2.84 -8.12 4.01
C MET A 7 -1.81 -8.05 5.14
N LYS A 8 -1.18 -6.89 5.28
CA LYS A 8 -0.15 -6.63 6.30
C LYS A 8 -0.36 -5.26 6.93
N ILE A 9 0.12 -5.10 8.16
CA ILE A 9 0.15 -3.80 8.83
C ILE A 9 1.53 -3.20 8.63
N PHE A 10 1.56 -1.96 8.16
CA PHE A 10 2.78 -1.19 8.02
C PHE A 10 2.75 0.01 8.98
N THR A 11 3.76 0.12 9.83
CA THR A 11 3.86 1.23 10.80
C THR A 11 4.82 2.28 10.28
N TYR A 12 4.35 3.52 10.15
CA TYR A 12 5.17 4.66 9.74
C TYR A 12 4.91 5.85 10.65
N LYS A 13 5.96 6.38 11.28
CA LYS A 13 5.87 7.51 12.23
C LYS A 13 4.75 7.34 13.28
N LYS A 14 4.65 6.13 13.88
CA LYS A 14 3.61 5.75 14.86
C LYS A 14 2.17 5.64 14.32
N VAL A 15 1.96 5.85 13.01
CA VAL A 15 0.66 5.62 12.35
C VAL A 15 0.67 4.24 11.68
N LYS A 16 -0.40 3.46 11.89
CA LYS A 16 -0.59 2.15 11.26
C LYS A 16 -1.35 2.30 9.95
N TYR A 17 -0.85 1.65 8.91
CA TYR A 17 -1.43 1.59 7.57
C TYR A 17 -1.76 0.15 7.24
N VAL A 18 -2.93 -0.08 6.66
CA VAL A 18 -3.28 -1.38 6.09
C VAL A 18 -2.66 -1.47 4.72
N VAL A 19 -1.85 -2.50 4.47
CA VAL A 19 -1.23 -2.75 3.17
C VAL A 19 -1.81 -4.04 2.61
N THR A 20 -2.37 -3.94 1.42
CA THR A 20 -2.87 -5.09 0.66
C THR A 20 -1.93 -5.32 -0.51
N GLU A 21 -1.22 -6.44 -0.48
CA GLU A 21 -0.48 -6.93 -1.65
C GLU A 21 -1.46 -7.67 -2.56
N LEU A 22 -1.58 -7.19 -3.80
CA LEU A 22 -2.40 -7.81 -4.83
C LEU A 22 -1.50 -8.28 -5.96
N ASP A 23 -1.75 -9.50 -6.43
CA ASP A 23 -1.18 -9.96 -7.69
C ASP A 23 -1.97 -9.33 -8.84
N ILE A 24 -1.42 -8.24 -9.35
CA ILE A 24 -2.03 -7.46 -10.42
C ILE A 24 -1.17 -7.66 -11.65
N ASP A 25 -1.76 -8.32 -12.66
CA ASP A 25 -1.17 -8.54 -13.98
C ASP A 25 -1.24 -7.27 -14.86
N VAL A 26 -0.85 -6.14 -14.27
CA VAL A 26 -0.73 -4.85 -14.95
C VAL A 26 0.69 -4.36 -14.68
N PRO A 27 1.60 -4.49 -15.65
CA PRO A 27 3.03 -4.19 -15.46
C PRO A 27 3.31 -2.75 -15.00
N THR A 28 2.43 -1.81 -15.36
CA THR A 28 2.56 -0.39 -15.01
C THR A 28 2.05 -0.08 -13.60
N PHE A 29 1.26 -0.97 -13.00
CA PHE A 29 0.73 -0.78 -11.66
C PHE A 29 1.78 -1.14 -10.61
N LYS A 30 2.22 -0.14 -9.85
CA LYS A 30 3.13 -0.35 -8.70
C LYS A 30 2.39 -0.30 -7.38
N SER A 31 1.51 0.69 -7.20
CA SER A 31 0.81 0.91 -5.94
C SER A 31 -0.26 1.99 -6.03
N CYS A 32 -1.25 1.94 -5.14
CA CYS A 32 -2.17 3.05 -4.90
C CYS A 32 -2.51 3.19 -3.41
N CYS A 33 -3.23 4.26 -3.04
CA CYS A 33 -3.65 4.51 -1.67
C CYS A 33 -5.07 5.07 -1.66
N VAL A 34 -5.94 4.42 -0.87
CA VAL A 34 -7.35 4.77 -0.71
C VAL A 34 -7.64 5.04 0.77
N LYS A 35 -8.45 6.07 1.04
CA LYS A 35 -8.99 6.32 2.38
C LYS A 35 -10.41 5.76 2.41
N LYS A 36 -10.68 4.80 3.31
CA LYS A 36 -12.01 4.21 3.51
C LYS A 36 -12.31 4.20 5.01
N ASN A 37 -13.46 4.72 5.42
CA ASN A 37 -13.90 4.76 6.82
C ASN A 37 -12.85 5.36 7.78
N GLY A 38 -12.17 6.43 7.37
CA GLY A 38 -11.10 7.07 8.15
C GLY A 38 -9.76 6.31 8.14
N MET A 39 -9.71 5.07 7.66
CA MET A 39 -8.49 4.28 7.53
C MET A 39 -7.81 4.49 6.18
N ILE A 40 -6.48 4.48 6.19
CA ILE A 40 -5.65 4.59 4.99
C ILE A 40 -5.21 3.18 4.60
N SER A 41 -5.68 2.73 3.45
CA SER A 41 -5.30 1.44 2.87
C SER A 41 -4.39 1.68 1.67
N CYS A 42 -3.18 1.12 1.73
CA CYS A 42 -2.24 1.07 0.63
C CYS A 42 -2.43 -0.24 -0.12
N ILE A 43 -2.46 -0.18 -1.45
CA ILE A 43 -2.45 -1.36 -2.31
C ILE A 43 -1.12 -1.37 -3.03
N ILE A 44 -0.45 -2.52 -3.04
CA ILE A 44 0.86 -2.71 -3.65
C ILE A 44 0.86 -3.93 -4.54
N ASN A 45 1.56 -3.84 -5.67
CA ASN A 45 1.78 -4.98 -6.54
C ASN A 45 2.65 -6.04 -5.82
N HIS A 46 2.15 -7.27 -5.77
CA HIS A 46 2.85 -8.40 -5.18
C HIS A 46 4.21 -8.68 -5.85
N ASN A 47 4.31 -8.40 -7.16
CA ASN A 47 5.49 -8.69 -7.98
C ASN A 47 6.69 -7.76 -7.72
N LEU A 48 6.52 -6.73 -6.89
CA LEU A 48 7.63 -5.87 -6.46
C LEU A 48 8.56 -6.59 -5.47
N LYS A 49 9.87 -6.31 -5.56
CA LYS A 49 10.83 -6.81 -4.56
C LYS A 49 10.55 -6.20 -3.18
N PRO A 50 10.93 -6.85 -2.07
CA PRO A 50 10.70 -6.33 -0.71
C PRO A 50 11.18 -4.88 -0.51
N ILE A 51 12.37 -4.55 -1.03
CA ILE A 51 12.93 -3.19 -0.98
C ILE A 51 12.11 -2.19 -1.80
N GLU A 52 11.59 -2.60 -2.96
CA GLU A 52 10.75 -1.77 -3.80
C GLU A 52 9.39 -1.52 -3.15
N LYS A 53 8.80 -2.55 -2.52
CA LYS A 53 7.56 -2.43 -1.73
C LYS A 53 7.74 -1.39 -0.62
N GLN A 54 8.81 -1.48 0.17
CA GLN A 54 9.08 -0.54 1.26
C GLN A 54 9.29 0.89 0.75
N ASN A 55 10.11 1.08 -0.28
CA ASN A 55 10.33 2.39 -0.89
C ASN A 55 9.04 2.98 -1.48
N THR A 56 8.19 2.13 -2.05
CA THR A 56 6.90 2.52 -2.63
C THR A 56 5.92 2.95 -1.54
N LEU A 57 5.82 2.21 -0.43
CA LEU A 57 5.02 2.62 0.75
C LEU A 57 5.50 3.94 1.33
N HIS A 58 6.81 4.09 1.55
CA HIS A 58 7.39 5.34 2.06
C HIS A 58 7.07 6.51 1.13
N ARG A 59 7.23 6.34 -0.19
CA ARG A 59 6.90 7.38 -1.17
C ARG A 59 5.42 7.68 -1.20
N LEU A 60 4.55 6.67 -1.17
CA LEU A 60 3.10 6.84 -1.16
C LEU A 60 2.65 7.63 0.08
N ILE A 61 3.11 7.24 1.27
CA ILE A 61 2.74 7.88 2.53
C ILE A 61 3.34 9.29 2.61
N LYS A 62 4.57 9.51 2.13
CA LYS A 62 5.20 10.84 2.09
C LYS A 62 4.53 11.79 1.09
N ARG A 63 4.17 11.29 -0.10
CA ARG A 63 3.49 12.08 -1.16
C ARG A 63 2.05 12.36 -0.80
N LYS A 64 1.32 11.37 -0.28
CA LYS A 64 0.01 11.57 0.32
C LYS A 64 0.19 12.04 1.76
N LYS A 65 0.65 13.30 1.92
CA LYS A 65 0.08 14.13 2.99
C LYS A 65 -1.42 14.12 2.73
N LEU A 66 -2.14 13.23 3.40
CA LEU A 66 -3.61 13.20 3.41
C LEU A 66 -4.06 14.54 4.01
N ARG A 67 -4.08 15.59 3.19
CA ARG A 67 -4.80 16.81 3.54
C ARG A 67 -6.23 16.35 3.75
N ALA A 68 -6.69 16.44 4.99
CA ALA A 68 -8.09 16.64 5.23
C ALA A 68 -8.48 17.91 4.47
N ALA A 69 -9.19 17.72 3.38
CA ALA A 69 -10.11 18.68 2.81
C ALA A 69 -11.29 17.81 2.35
#